data_AF-A0A8J2IGJ2-F1
#
_entry.id   AF-A0A8J2IGJ2-F1
#
_cell.length_a   1.000
_cell.length_b   1.000
_cell.length_c   1.000
_cell.angle_alpha   90.00
_cell.angle_beta   90.00
_cell.angle_gamma   90.00
#
_symmetry.space_group_name_H-M   'P 1'
#
loop_
_entity.id
_entity.type
_entity.pdbx_description
1 polymer ?
#
loop_
_entity_poly.entity_id
_entity_poly.type
_entity_poly.pdbx_seq_one_letter_code
_entity_poly.pdbx_strand_id
1 'polypeptide(L)'
;TPSAEVRVLSARSDGGLVPGDRPRTSVGTAAVIVIVGGGPRGTGVLERILAHESVNADPTPIDIHVVDPYPAGAGRIWRGSQAPLLWMNSTTADVTMFTDETTAVTGPVLPGPTLAEWVAKRSAELAEFPEIAAEVPTITPSSFASRSLQSRYLNWVFETAVDSAPAHVD
;
A
#
# COMPACT_ATOMS: atom_id res chain seq x y z
N THR A 1 6.91 -22.30 11.37
CA THR A 1 6.73 -21.57 10.09
C THR A 1 5.25 -21.51 9.83
N PRO A 2 4.56 -20.37 9.99
CA PRO A 2 3.15 -20.35 9.64
C PRO A 2 3.06 -20.20 8.11
N SER A 3 2.52 -21.24 7.50
CA SER A 3 2.22 -21.33 6.07
C SER A 3 1.31 -20.19 5.64
N ALA A 4 1.68 -19.46 4.60
CA ALA A 4 0.75 -18.60 3.89
C ALA A 4 -0.27 -19.49 3.18
N GLU A 5 -1.50 -19.54 3.70
CA GLU A 5 -2.61 -20.21 3.04
C GLU A 5 -3.12 -19.29 1.93
N VAL A 6 -2.68 -19.54 0.69
CA VAL A 6 -3.23 -18.87 -0.49
C VAL A 6 -4.57 -19.55 -0.81
N ARG A 7 -5.69 -18.90 -0.47
CA ARG A 7 -7.02 -19.35 -0.87
C ARG A 7 -7.38 -18.75 -2.23
N VAL A 8 -7.17 -19.52 -3.29
CA VAL A 8 -7.80 -19.26 -4.59
C VAL A 8 -9.19 -19.89 -4.57
N LEU A 9 -10.23 -19.08 -4.42
CA LEU A 9 -11.60 -19.53 -4.65
C LEU A 9 -11.89 -19.47 -6.15
N SER A 10 -11.58 -20.55 -6.85
CA SER A 10 -12.03 -20.79 -8.22
C SER A 10 -13.36 -21.55 -8.17
N ALA A 11 -14.40 -20.97 -8.78
CA ALA A 11 -15.63 -21.68 -9.09
C ALA A 11 -15.29 -22.79 -10.11
N ARG A 12 -15.44 -24.05 -9.69
CA ARG A 12 -15.34 -25.20 -10.59
C ARG A 12 -16.60 -25.28 -11.47
N SER A 13 -16.38 -25.48 -12.76
CA SER A 13 -17.22 -26.38 -13.54
C SER A 13 -16.32 -27.24 -14.43
N ASP A 14 -16.69 -28.51 -14.51
CA ASP A 14 -15.88 -29.62 -14.98
C ASP A 14 -15.55 -29.55 -16.48
N GLY A 15 -14.32 -29.90 -16.85
CA GLY A 15 -13.92 -30.08 -18.24
C GLY A 15 -12.42 -30.24 -18.40
N GLY A 16 -11.99 -31.42 -18.84
CA GLY A 16 -10.58 -31.79 -19.00
C GLY A 16 -9.76 -30.82 -19.87
N LEU A 17 -8.49 -30.66 -19.50
CA LEU A 17 -7.54 -29.80 -20.19
C LEU A 17 -7.19 -30.41 -21.56
N VAL A 18 -7.68 -29.80 -22.64
CA VAL A 18 -7.12 -29.97 -23.99
C VAL A 18 -6.43 -28.66 -24.36
N PRO A 19 -5.14 -28.65 -24.72
CA PRO A 19 -4.48 -27.46 -25.27
C PRO A 19 -5.04 -27.20 -26.67
N GLY A 20 -6.01 -26.30 -26.75
CA GLY A 20 -6.65 -25.88 -27.99
C GLY A 20 -6.84 -24.38 -27.96
N ASP A 21 -6.20 -23.72 -28.93
CA ASP A 21 -6.29 -22.31 -29.29
C ASP A 21 -7.75 -21.83 -29.24
N ARG A 22 -8.13 -21.09 -28.20
CA ARG A 22 -9.44 -20.43 -28.15
C ARG A 22 -9.29 -19.04 -28.74
N PRO A 23 -10.11 -18.65 -29.73
CA PRO A 23 -10.11 -17.29 -30.23
C PRO A 23 -10.47 -16.35 -29.07
N ARG A 24 -9.59 -15.39 -28.77
CA ARG A 24 -9.91 -14.28 -27.87
C ARG A 24 -10.98 -13.42 -28.52
N THR A 25 -12.25 -13.75 -28.27
CA THR A 25 -13.37 -12.87 -28.60
C THR A 25 -13.30 -11.64 -27.71
N SER A 26 -13.05 -10.49 -28.33
CA SER A 26 -12.93 -9.18 -27.71
C SER A 26 -14.28 -8.71 -27.16
N VAL A 27 -14.52 -9.00 -25.89
CA VAL A 27 -15.16 -8.06 -24.97
C VAL A 27 -13.99 -7.42 -24.23
N GLY A 28 -13.84 -6.09 -24.30
CA GLY A 28 -12.63 -5.37 -23.87
C GLY A 28 -12.12 -5.90 -22.53
N THR A 29 -11.06 -6.71 -22.58
CA THR A 29 -10.59 -7.44 -21.41
C THR A 29 -9.86 -6.45 -20.52
N ALA A 30 -10.21 -6.40 -19.24
CA ALA A 30 -9.54 -5.52 -18.29
C ALA A 30 -8.02 -5.70 -18.40
N ALA A 31 -7.28 -4.60 -18.35
CA ALA A 31 -5.83 -4.69 -18.23
C ALA A 31 -5.51 -5.24 -16.83
N VAL A 32 -4.71 -6.29 -16.75
CA VAL A 32 -4.33 -6.91 -15.47
C VAL A 32 -2.90 -6.50 -15.12
N ILE A 33 -2.72 -5.92 -13.94
CA ILE A 33 -1.42 -5.49 -13.41
C ILE A 33 -1.13 -6.29 -12.14
N VAL A 34 0.08 -6.84 -12.03
CA VAL A 34 0.53 -7.53 -10.81
C VAL A 34 1.73 -6.80 -10.23
N ILE A 35 1.58 -6.28 -9.02
CA ILE A 35 2.65 -5.65 -8.25
C ILE A 35 3.19 -6.69 -7.26
N VAL A 36 4.40 -7.20 -7.53
CA VAL A 36 5.08 -8.15 -6.64
C VAL A 36 5.89 -7.39 -5.59
N GLY A 37 5.40 -7.41 -4.35
CA GLY A 37 5.93 -6.69 -3.21
C GLY A 37 5.01 -5.55 -2.77
N GLY A 38 4.41 -5.69 -1.60
CA GLY A 38 3.50 -4.75 -0.95
C GLY A 38 4.21 -3.87 0.08
N GLY A 39 5.49 -3.57 -0.14
CA GLY A 39 6.23 -2.60 0.68
C GLY A 39 6.04 -1.15 0.18
N PRO A 40 6.84 -0.20 0.70
CA PRO A 40 6.73 1.22 0.32
C PRO A 40 6.83 1.46 -1.18
N ARG A 41 7.71 0.74 -1.88
CA ARG A 41 7.88 0.89 -3.33
C ARG A 41 6.66 0.40 -4.11
N GLY A 42 6.13 -0.77 -3.78
CA GLY A 42 4.93 -1.29 -4.45
C GLY A 42 3.71 -0.42 -4.19
N THR A 43 3.59 0.09 -2.95
CA THR A 43 2.56 1.05 -2.58
C THR A 43 2.69 2.35 -3.36
N GLY A 44 3.90 2.88 -3.53
CA GLY A 44 4.13 4.08 -4.35
C GLY A 44 3.77 3.87 -5.83
N VAL A 45 4.05 2.68 -6.39
CA VAL A 45 3.62 2.33 -7.76
C VAL A 45 2.11 2.25 -7.86
N LEU A 46 1.45 1.54 -6.93
CA LEU A 46 -0.01 1.47 -6.86
C LEU A 46 -0.60 2.88 -6.83
N GLU A 47 -0.16 3.71 -5.89
CA GLU A 47 -0.69 5.05 -5.71
C GLU A 47 -0.47 5.92 -6.95
N ARG A 48 0.66 5.77 -7.66
CA ARG A 48 0.87 6.49 -8.94
C ARG A 48 -0.08 6.02 -10.04
N ILE A 49 -0.35 4.72 -10.14
CA ILE A 49 -1.32 4.20 -11.11
C ILE A 49 -2.71 4.78 -10.81
N LEU A 50 -3.14 4.70 -9.54
CA LEU A 50 -4.45 5.23 -9.12
C LEU A 50 -4.56 6.75 -9.33
N ALA A 51 -3.48 7.51 -9.05
CA ALA A 51 -3.44 8.95 -9.29
C ALA A 51 -3.63 9.29 -10.78
N HIS A 52 -2.96 8.56 -11.67
CA HIS A 52 -3.13 8.73 -13.12
C HIS A 52 -4.55 8.35 -13.58
N GLU A 53 -5.09 7.25 -13.07
CA GLU A 53 -6.43 6.78 -13.42
C GLU A 53 -7.54 7.70 -12.89
N SER A 54 -7.30 8.41 -11.77
CA SER A 54 -8.28 9.36 -11.21
C SER A 54 -8.60 10.55 -12.13
N VAL A 55 -7.71 10.87 -13.07
CA VAL A 55 -7.87 11.95 -14.06
C VAL A 55 -7.95 11.42 -15.50
N ASN A 56 -8.07 10.11 -15.68
CA ASN A 56 -8.16 9.50 -17.00
C ASN A 56 -9.53 9.80 -17.64
N ALA A 57 -9.50 10.49 -18.78
CA ALA A 57 -10.71 10.94 -19.49
C ALA A 57 -11.39 9.82 -20.30
N ASP A 58 -10.68 8.71 -20.57
CA ASP A 58 -11.19 7.56 -21.34
C ASP A 58 -10.76 6.25 -20.65
N PRO A 59 -11.31 5.94 -19.47
CA PRO A 59 -10.84 4.82 -18.68
C PRO A 59 -11.29 3.48 -19.28
N THR A 60 -10.35 2.54 -19.32
CA THR A 60 -10.64 1.12 -19.52
C THR A 60 -10.60 0.38 -18.19
N PRO A 61 -11.36 -0.71 -17.99
CA PRO A 61 -11.26 -1.50 -16.77
C PRO A 61 -9.84 -2.01 -16.50
N ILE A 62 -9.41 -1.93 -15.24
CA ILE A 62 -8.10 -2.43 -14.76
C ILE A 62 -8.33 -3.30 -13.52
N ASP A 63 -7.57 -4.39 -13.41
CA ASP A 63 -7.51 -5.24 -12.21
C ASP A 63 -6.05 -5.23 -11.69
N ILE A 64 -5.84 -4.80 -10.45
CA ILE A 64 -4.52 -4.66 -9.84
C ILE A 64 -4.36 -5.62 -8.66
N HIS A 65 -3.51 -6.62 -8.85
CA HIS A 65 -3.12 -7.54 -7.78
C HIS A 65 -1.83 -7.10 -7.10
N VAL A 66 -1.89 -6.80 -5.79
CA VAL A 66 -0.69 -6.60 -4.96
C VAL A 66 -0.37 -7.88 -4.21
N VAL A 67 0.81 -8.46 -4.47
CA VAL A 67 1.20 -9.77 -3.94
C VAL A 67 2.43 -9.64 -3.04
N ASP A 68 2.27 -9.91 -1.75
CA ASP A 68 3.36 -9.95 -0.77
C ASP A 68 3.09 -11.03 0.30
N PRO A 69 4.11 -11.79 0.75
CA PRO A 69 3.95 -12.71 1.88
C PRO A 69 3.83 -12.03 3.26
N TYR A 70 3.97 -10.70 3.32
CA TYR A 70 3.81 -9.86 4.50
C TYR A 70 2.68 -8.83 4.27
N PRO A 71 2.13 -8.21 5.33
CA PRO A 71 1.08 -7.19 5.17
C PRO A 71 1.49 -6.05 4.21
N ALA A 72 0.55 -5.65 3.35
CA ALA A 72 0.75 -4.57 2.39
C ALA A 72 0.96 -3.21 3.08
N GLY A 73 1.55 -2.24 2.37
CA GLY A 73 2.11 -1.02 2.92
C GLY A 73 3.53 -1.22 3.46
N ALA A 74 3.66 -1.93 4.58
CA ALA A 74 4.95 -2.14 5.23
C ALA A 74 5.84 -3.18 4.53
N GLY A 75 5.22 -4.26 4.02
CA GLY A 75 5.90 -5.39 3.40
C GLY A 75 6.96 -6.04 4.29
N ARG A 76 7.87 -6.80 3.68
CA ARG A 76 8.92 -7.56 4.41
C ARG A 76 9.82 -6.68 5.29
N ILE A 77 10.21 -5.51 4.80
CA ILE A 77 11.28 -4.68 5.41
C ILE A 77 10.78 -3.92 6.63
N TRP A 78 9.56 -3.39 6.57
CA TRP A 78 8.99 -2.57 7.63
C TRP A 78 7.93 -3.28 8.47
N ARG A 79 7.77 -4.60 8.33
CA ARG A 79 6.81 -5.39 9.13
C ARG A 79 6.90 -5.05 10.63
N GLY A 80 5.74 -4.84 11.26
CA GLY A 80 5.67 -4.43 12.67
C GLY A 80 6.19 -5.46 13.69
N SER A 81 6.35 -6.73 13.33
CA SER A 81 6.85 -7.79 14.21
C SER A 81 8.39 -7.83 14.36
N GLN A 82 9.07 -6.70 14.16
CA GLN A 82 10.52 -6.58 14.30
C GLN A 82 10.95 -6.21 15.73
N ALA A 83 12.24 -6.35 16.02
CA ALA A 83 12.78 -6.01 17.35
C ALA A 83 12.54 -4.53 17.66
N PRO A 84 12.10 -4.17 18.88
CA PRO A 84 11.73 -2.80 19.26
C PRO A 84 12.91 -1.83 19.29
N LEU A 85 14.14 -2.35 19.25
CA LEU A 85 15.39 -1.57 19.17
C LEU A 85 15.71 -1.11 17.74
N LEU A 86 14.92 -1.51 16.74
CA LEU A 86 15.11 -1.08 15.36
C LEU A 86 14.28 0.18 15.10
N TRP A 87 14.99 1.27 14.89
CA TRP A 87 14.43 2.60 14.67
C TRP A 87 14.68 3.07 13.24
N MET A 88 13.94 4.07 12.82
CA MET A 88 14.20 4.81 11.59
C MET A 88 15.50 5.60 11.68
N ASN A 89 16.12 5.86 10.54
CA ASN A 89 17.28 6.75 10.41
C ASN A 89 16.92 8.14 9.85
N SER A 90 15.62 8.42 9.68
CA SER A 90 15.07 9.71 9.26
C SER A 90 14.17 10.25 10.35
N THR A 91 14.12 11.58 10.49
CA THR A 91 13.19 12.21 11.44
C THR A 91 11.75 12.03 10.96
N THR A 92 10.78 12.04 11.89
CA THR A 92 9.37 11.84 11.53
C THR A 92 8.80 12.96 10.64
N ALA A 93 9.41 14.16 10.62
CA ALA A 93 9.08 15.23 9.68
C ALA A 93 9.56 14.94 8.25
N ASP A 94 10.68 14.23 8.10
CA ASP A 94 11.28 13.94 6.78
C ASP A 94 10.69 12.67 6.14
N VAL A 95 9.72 12.03 6.79
CA VAL A 95 9.11 10.78 6.33
C VAL A 95 7.71 11.08 5.81
N THR A 96 7.53 10.94 4.50
CA THR A 96 6.22 10.94 3.85
C THR A 96 6.22 9.97 2.67
N MET A 97 5.05 9.39 2.38
CA MET A 97 4.81 8.63 1.13
C MET A 97 4.05 9.44 0.09
N PHE A 98 3.59 10.64 0.46
CA PHE A 98 2.77 11.49 -0.39
C PHE A 98 3.65 12.43 -1.21
N THR A 99 3.18 12.74 -2.41
CA THR A 99 3.87 13.65 -3.33
C THR A 99 3.55 15.10 -3.00
N ASP A 100 4.50 15.98 -3.31
CA ASP A 100 4.33 17.42 -3.30
C ASP A 100 4.90 18.04 -4.58
N GLU A 101 4.87 19.37 -4.68
CA GLU A 101 5.39 20.12 -5.83
C GLU A 101 6.91 19.94 -6.06
N THR A 102 7.64 19.39 -5.08
CA THR A 102 9.07 19.10 -5.22
C THR A 102 9.34 17.69 -5.76
N THR A 103 8.30 16.85 -5.80
CA THR A 103 8.41 15.45 -6.20
C THR A 103 8.43 15.34 -7.72
N ALA A 104 9.49 14.75 -8.27
CA ALA A 104 9.65 14.55 -9.71
C ALA A 104 8.78 13.39 -10.22
N VAL A 105 7.50 13.67 -10.46
CA VAL A 105 6.52 12.71 -10.98
C VAL A 105 5.69 13.31 -12.13
N THR A 106 5.13 12.44 -12.96
CA THR A 106 4.05 12.80 -13.88
C THR A 106 2.69 12.59 -13.23
N GLY A 107 1.66 13.21 -13.78
CA GLY A 107 0.29 13.08 -13.28
C GLY A 107 0.03 13.97 -12.04
N PRO A 108 -1.11 13.75 -11.36
CA PRO A 108 -1.50 14.57 -10.21
C PRO A 108 -0.53 14.46 -9.04
N VAL A 109 -0.25 15.59 -8.41
CA VAL A 109 0.37 15.66 -7.09
C VAL A 109 -0.72 15.42 -6.04
N LEU A 110 -0.59 14.35 -5.27
CA LEU A 110 -1.49 13.99 -4.17
C LEU A 110 -0.77 14.20 -2.83
N PRO A 111 -0.97 15.37 -2.18
CA PRO A 111 -0.32 15.67 -0.91
C PRO A 111 -0.98 14.91 0.24
N GLY A 112 -0.21 14.74 1.31
CA GLY A 112 -0.66 14.09 2.53
C GLY A 112 0.33 14.30 3.66
N PRO A 113 0.00 13.79 4.86
CA PRO A 113 0.77 14.09 6.05
C PRO A 113 2.13 13.36 6.04
N THR A 114 3.13 14.05 6.57
CA THR A 114 4.34 13.41 7.11
C THR A 114 3.97 12.45 8.24
N LEU A 115 4.89 11.56 8.62
CA LEU A 115 4.69 10.67 9.77
C LEU A 115 4.39 11.49 11.05
N ALA A 116 5.11 12.59 11.28
CA ALA A 116 4.89 13.46 12.44
C ALA A 116 3.45 14.00 12.49
N GLU A 117 2.96 14.53 11.36
CA GLU A 117 1.62 15.11 11.26
C GLU A 117 0.53 14.04 11.36
N TRP A 118 0.78 12.86 10.80
CA TRP A 118 -0.13 11.73 10.89
C TRP A 118 -0.29 11.25 12.34
N VAL A 119 0.82 11.09 13.07
CA VAL A 119 0.79 10.73 14.49
C VAL A 119 0.06 11.79 15.32
N ALA A 120 0.33 13.08 15.09
CA ALA A 120 -0.33 14.16 15.81
C ALA A 120 -1.86 14.13 15.63
N LYS A 121 -2.34 13.87 14.41
CA LYS A 121 -3.78 13.80 14.08
C LYS A 121 -4.47 12.54 14.61
N ARG A 122 -3.73 11.45 14.82
CA ARG A 122 -4.27 10.13 15.19
C ARG A 122 -3.78 9.61 16.53
N SER A 123 -3.24 10.47 17.38
CA SER A 123 -2.59 10.06 18.64
C SER A 123 -3.48 9.19 19.54
N ALA A 124 -4.77 9.51 19.67
CA ALA A 124 -5.72 8.73 20.46
C ALA A 124 -5.93 7.31 19.89
N GLU A 125 -6.15 7.19 18.58
CA GLU A 125 -6.28 5.90 17.88
C GLU A 125 -5.00 5.08 18.01
N LEU A 126 -3.85 5.72 17.81
CA LEU A 126 -2.55 5.04 17.85
C LEU A 126 -2.17 4.57 19.25
N ALA A 127 -2.64 5.25 20.29
CA ALA A 127 -2.42 4.85 21.69
C ALA A 127 -3.15 3.54 22.07
N GLU A 128 -4.12 3.09 21.27
CA GLU A 128 -4.80 1.80 21.48
C GLU A 128 -3.91 0.59 21.15
N PHE A 129 -2.81 0.80 20.43
CA PHE A 129 -1.86 -0.25 20.06
C PHE A 129 -0.77 -0.39 21.12
N PRO A 130 -0.76 -1.47 21.93
CA PRO A 130 0.11 -1.58 23.10
C PRO A 130 1.61 -1.47 22.79
N GLU A 131 2.02 -1.89 21.60
CA GLU A 131 3.43 -1.89 21.19
C GLU A 131 3.97 -0.50 20.83
N ILE A 132 3.10 0.49 20.60
CA ILE A 132 3.48 1.89 20.34
C ILE A 132 2.84 2.89 21.31
N ALA A 133 1.96 2.46 22.21
CA ALA A 133 1.20 3.34 23.10
C ALA A 133 2.08 4.28 23.94
N ALA A 134 3.23 3.80 24.41
CA ALA A 134 4.19 4.61 25.16
C ALA A 134 5.03 5.54 24.26
N GLU A 135 5.19 5.20 22.98
CA GLU A 135 5.98 5.96 22.01
C GLU A 135 5.19 7.15 21.46
N VAL A 136 3.94 6.94 21.05
CA VAL A 136 3.05 7.94 20.42
C VAL A 136 3.08 9.31 21.09
N PRO A 137 2.89 9.46 22.43
CA PRO A 137 2.87 10.79 23.06
C PRO A 137 4.24 11.48 23.09
N THR A 138 5.33 10.76 22.79
CA THR A 138 6.70 11.30 22.78
C THR A 138 7.13 11.78 21.40
N ILE A 139 6.40 11.43 20.34
CA ILE A 139 6.77 11.76 18.97
C ILE A 139 6.67 13.27 18.73
N THR A 140 7.79 13.82 18.29
CA THR A 140 7.93 15.18 17.76
C THR A 140 8.41 15.11 16.31
N PRO A 141 8.31 16.20 15.53
CA PRO A 141 8.86 16.27 14.17
C PRO A 141 10.35 15.87 14.06
N SER A 142 11.16 16.09 15.11
CA SER A 142 12.58 15.74 15.15
C SER A 142 12.87 14.34 15.72
N SER A 143 11.84 13.60 16.12
CA SER A 143 11.99 12.25 16.68
C SER A 143 12.30 11.23 15.59
N PHE A 144 12.91 10.11 15.98
CA PHE A 144 13.04 8.92 15.15
C PHE A 144 12.01 7.90 15.60
N ALA A 145 11.11 7.48 14.71
CA ALA A 145 10.09 6.50 15.04
C ALA A 145 10.66 5.08 15.11
N SER A 146 10.03 4.24 15.92
CA SER A 146 10.20 2.79 15.87
C SER A 146 9.71 2.24 14.54
N ARG A 147 10.23 1.07 14.15
CA ARG A 147 9.71 0.37 12.98
C ARG A 147 8.26 -0.07 13.12
N SER A 148 7.78 -0.30 14.35
CA SER A 148 6.37 -0.63 14.59
C SER A 148 5.45 0.54 14.26
N LEU A 149 5.81 1.75 14.70
CA LEU A 149 5.06 2.96 14.36
C LEU A 149 5.12 3.25 12.85
N GLN A 150 6.31 3.13 12.25
CA GLN A 150 6.46 3.29 10.79
C GLN A 150 5.64 2.25 10.00
N SER A 151 5.58 1.00 10.47
CA SER A 151 4.77 -0.05 9.84
C SER A 151 3.31 0.37 9.75
N ARG A 152 2.78 1.00 10.81
CA ARG A 152 1.39 1.44 10.87
C ARG A 152 1.11 2.59 9.92
N TYR A 153 2.02 3.56 9.85
CA TYR A 153 1.94 4.64 8.86
C TYR A 153 1.91 4.08 7.43
N LEU A 154 2.80 3.14 7.10
CA LEU A 154 2.87 2.55 5.76
C LEU A 154 1.63 1.73 5.40
N ASN A 155 1.07 0.98 6.36
CA ASN A 155 -0.19 0.26 6.15
C ASN A 155 -1.34 1.24 5.90
N TRP A 156 -1.42 2.32 6.70
CA TRP A 156 -2.43 3.35 6.52
C TRP A 156 -2.32 4.05 5.16
N VAL A 157 -1.10 4.34 4.70
CA VAL A 157 -0.88 4.90 3.34
C VAL A 157 -1.40 3.95 2.27
N PHE A 158 -1.12 2.65 2.41
CA PHE A 158 -1.61 1.65 1.46
C PHE A 158 -3.14 1.58 1.43
N GLU A 159 -3.78 1.51 2.59
CA GLU A 159 -5.24 1.52 2.71
C GLU A 159 -5.83 2.81 2.12
N THR A 160 -5.21 3.96 2.38
CA THR A 160 -5.63 5.24 1.80
C THR A 160 -5.55 5.23 0.28
N ALA A 161 -4.52 4.62 -0.31
CA ALA A 161 -4.41 4.48 -1.75
C ALA A 161 -5.53 3.57 -2.29
N VAL A 162 -5.76 2.41 -1.69
CA VAL A 162 -6.82 1.48 -2.09
C VAL A 162 -8.21 2.14 -1.99
N ASP A 163 -8.49 2.85 -0.90
CA ASP A 163 -9.75 3.56 -0.69
C ASP A 163 -9.97 4.71 -1.69
N SER A 164 -8.90 5.18 -2.34
CA SER A 164 -8.95 6.21 -3.39
C SER A 164 -9.08 5.65 -4.81
N ALA A 165 -9.15 4.32 -4.96
CA ALA A 165 -9.22 3.69 -6.27
C ALA A 165 -10.42 4.17 -7.10
N PRO A 166 -10.21 4.61 -8.36
CA PRO A 166 -11.31 4.94 -9.25
C PRO A 166 -12.21 3.74 -9.51
N ALA A 167 -13.49 3.98 -9.79
CA ALA A 167 -14.49 2.90 -9.92
C ALA A 167 -14.23 1.88 -11.05
N HIS A 168 -13.34 2.19 -12.00
CA HIS A 168 -12.93 1.28 -13.08
C HIS A 168 -11.68 0.46 -12.75
N VAL A 169 -11.11 0.63 -11.56
CA VAL A 169 -9.98 -0.14 -11.05
C VAL A 169 -10.47 -1.04 -9.93
N ASP A 170 -10.22 -2.33 -10.08
CA ASP A 170 -10.39 -3.37 -9.04
C ASP A 170 -9.05 -3.68 -8.37
#